data_AF-A0A369KZU7-F1
#
_entry.id   AF-A0A369KZU7-F1
#
_cell.length_a   1.000
_cell.length_b   1.000
_cell.length_c   1.000
_cell.angle_alpha   90.00
_cell.angle_beta   90.00
_cell.angle_gamma   90.00
#
_symmetry.space_group_name_H-M   'P 1'
#
loop_
_entity.id
_entity.type
_entity.pdbx_description
1 polymer ?
#
loop_
_entity_poly.entity_id
_entity_poly.type
_entity_poly.pdbx_seq_one_letter_code
_entity_poly.pdbx_strand_id
1 'polypeptide(L)' 'MAEMERNEPKRRLISDAKELAKIRKITQAQMAEEMGVPHRTLEEWLQFRRMPKAPGTTLLQRWVDAHQGRTT' A
#
# COMPACT_ATOMS: atom_id res chain seq x y z
N MET A 1 -11.72 20.63 -6.41
CA MET A 1 -12.00 19.29 -6.97
C MET A 1 -10.77 18.58 -7.56
N ALA A 2 -9.68 19.27 -7.93
CA ALA A 2 -8.51 18.67 -8.60
C ALA A 2 -7.60 17.72 -7.78
N GLU A 3 -7.67 17.72 -6.44
CA GLU A 3 -6.76 16.90 -5.61
C GLU A 3 -7.22 15.47 -5.39
N MET A 4 -8.53 15.19 -5.54
CA MET A 4 -9.06 13.83 -5.42
C MET A 4 -8.70 12.99 -6.64
N GLU A 5 -8.87 13.53 -7.85
CA GLU A 5 -8.46 12.92 -9.12
C GLU A 5 -6.96 12.60 -9.16
N ARG A 6 -6.11 13.54 -8.71
CA ARG A 6 -4.65 13.33 -8.71
C ARG A 6 -4.19 12.21 -7.78
N ASN A 7 -4.96 11.89 -6.74
CA ASN A 7 -4.60 10.86 -5.75
C ASN A 7 -5.32 9.53 -5.97
N GLU A 8 -6.29 9.46 -6.87
CA GLU A 8 -7.00 8.22 -7.23
C GLU A 8 -6.07 7.01 -7.48
N PRO A 9 -4.97 7.11 -8.26
CA PRO A 9 -4.08 5.97 -8.47
C PRO A 9 -3.43 5.47 -7.16
N LYS A 10 -3.10 6.38 -6.25
CA LYS A 10 -2.53 6.02 -4.94
C LYS A 10 -3.58 5.38 -4.04
N ARG A 11 -4.83 5.87 -4.09
CA ARG A 11 -5.93 5.30 -3.32
C ARG A 11 -6.25 3.89 -3.78
N ARG A 12 -6.26 3.67 -5.09
CA ARG A 12 -6.43 2.35 -5.69
C ARG A 12 -5.33 1.40 -5.25
N LEU A 13 -4.06 1.83 -5.32
CA LEU A 13 -2.93 1.04 -4.86
C LEU A 13 -3.03 0.64 -3.37
N ILE A 14 -3.48 1.56 -2.51
CA ILE A 14 -3.72 1.28 -1.08
C ILE A 14 -4.85 0.26 -0.90
N SER A 15 -5.93 0.37 -1.68
CA SER A 15 -7.04 -0.59 -1.65
C SER A 15 -6.59 -1.98 -2.12
N ASP A 16 -5.89 -2.08 -3.25
CA ASP A 16 -5.29 -3.32 -3.75
C ASP A 16 -4.40 -3.98 -2.69
N ALA A 17 -3.56 -3.18 -2.03
CA ALA A 17 -2.68 -3.68 -0.97
C ALA A 17 -3.46 -4.23 0.25
N LYS A 18 -4.58 -3.59 0.64
CA LYS A 18 -5.46 -4.07 1.71
C LYS A 18 -6.16 -5.38 1.35
N GLU A 19 -6.67 -5.47 0.12
CA GLU A 19 -7.30 -6.69 -0.36
C GLU A 19 -6.30 -7.85 -0.42
N LEU A 20 -5.08 -7.58 -0.88
CA LEU A 20 -4.02 -8.57 -0.95
C LEU A 20 -3.57 -9.05 0.44
N ALA A 21 -3.44 -8.14 1.41
CA ALA A 21 -3.17 -8.51 2.80
C ALA A 21 -4.27 -9.41 3.39
N LYS A 22 -5.54 -9.13 3.06
CA LYS A 22 -6.70 -9.95 3.47
C LYS A 22 -6.66 -11.34 2.83
N ILE A 23 -6.35 -11.44 1.54
CA ILE A 23 -6.21 -12.72 0.81
C ILE A 23 -5.07 -13.55 1.42
N ARG A 24 -3.94 -12.91 1.70
CA ARG A 24 -2.76 -13.55 2.32
C ARG A 24 -2.91 -13.85 3.81
N LYS A 25 -3.98 -13.36 4.45
CA LYS A 25 -4.24 -13.50 5.89
C LYS A 25 -3.08 -12.99 6.77
N ILE A 26 -2.43 -11.92 6.36
CA ILE A 26 -1.35 -11.29 7.13
C ILE A 26 -1.88 -10.07 7.90
N THR A 27 -1.25 -9.78 9.02
CA THR A 27 -1.53 -8.56 9.80
C THR A 27 -0.90 -7.33 9.16
N GLN A 28 -1.35 -6.13 9.56
CA GLN A 28 -0.71 -4.87 9.15
C GLN A 28 0.75 -4.80 9.62
N ALA A 29 1.07 -5.38 10.79
CA ALA A 29 2.43 -5.47 11.29
C ALA A 29 3.32 -6.29 10.35
N GLN A 30 2.88 -7.50 9.99
CA GLN A 30 3.62 -8.36 9.06
C GLN A 30 3.77 -7.73 7.68
N MET A 31 2.72 -7.07 7.19
CA MET A 31 2.76 -6.34 5.92
C MET A 31 3.81 -5.22 5.97
N ALA A 32 3.91 -4.49 7.08
CA ALA A 32 4.90 -3.44 7.29
C ALA A 32 6.33 -4.00 7.35
N GLU A 33 6.52 -5.13 8.03
CA GLU A 33 7.79 -5.86 8.10
C GLU A 33 8.24 -6.33 6.70
N GLU A 34 7.35 -6.93 5.91
CA GLU A 34 7.65 -7.36 4.54
C GLU A 34 8.00 -6.18 3.61
N MET A 35 7.37 -5.02 3.79
CA MET A 35 7.68 -3.81 3.03
C MET A 35 8.92 -3.05 3.55
N GLY A 36 9.45 -3.40 4.72
CA GLY A 36 10.52 -2.65 5.37
C GLY A 36 10.12 -1.23 5.78
N VAL A 37 8.84 -1.00 6.08
CA VAL A 37 8.32 0.31 6.50
C VAL A 37 7.87 0.27 7.97
N PRO A 38 7.94 1.38 8.71
CA PRO A 38 7.40 1.42 10.07
C PRO A 38 5.91 1.08 10.08
N HIS A 39 5.47 0.23 11.01
CA HIS A 39 4.06 -0.16 11.15
C HIS A 39 3.12 1.06 11.22
N ARG A 40 3.52 2.08 11.98
CA ARG A 40 2.76 3.34 12.09
C ARG A 40 2.60 4.04 10.75
N THR A 41 3.65 4.08 9.94
CA THR A 41 3.63 4.69 8.60
C THR A 41 2.68 3.95 7.68
N LEU A 42 2.69 2.61 7.72
CA LEU A 42 1.75 1.83 6.94
C LEU A 42 0.31 2.06 7.40
N GLU A 43 0.05 2.07 8.71
CA GLU A 43 -1.27 2.34 9.27
C GLU A 43 -1.84 3.69 8.77
N GLU A 44 -1.03 4.75 8.78
CA GLU A 44 -1.42 6.07 8.27
C GLU A 44 -1.77 6.06 6.77
N TRP A 45 -1.08 5.25 5.98
CA TRP A 45 -1.38 5.07 4.56
C TRP A 45 -2.70 4.32 4.36
N LEU A 46 -2.90 3.20 5.06
CA LEU A 46 -4.10 2.35 4.95
C LEU A 46 -5.39 3.04 5.43
N GLN A 47 -5.26 4.02 6.32
CA GLN A 47 -6.36 4.86 6.82
C GLN A 47 -6.56 6.14 6.00
N PHE A 48 -5.77 6.36 4.95
CA PHE A 48 -5.75 7.60 4.16
C PHE A 48 -5.48 8.87 5.00
N ARG A 49 -4.92 8.74 6.21
CA ARG A 49 -4.47 9.88 7.03
C ARG A 49 -3.26 10.56 6.39
N ARG A 50 -2.44 9.77 5.68
CA ARG A 50 -1.27 10.24 4.96
C ARG A 50 -1.18 9.53 3.61
N MET A 51 -1.10 10.28 2.52
CA MET A 51 -0.78 9.68 1.22
C MET A 51 0.71 9.26 1.18
N PRO A 52 1.03 8.07 0.65
CA PRO A 52 2.42 7.71 0.39
C PRO A 52 3.03 8.70 -0.62
N LYS A 53 4.23 9.16 -0.29
CA LYS A 53 5.12 9.93 -1.17
C LYS A 53 6.25 9.01 -1.62
N ALA A 54 7.02 9.37 -2.63
CA ALA A 54 8.26 8.65 -2.95
C ALA A 54 9.23 8.73 -1.74
N PRO A 55 9.90 7.64 -1.33
CA PRO A 55 9.95 6.29 -1.93
C PRO A 55 8.82 5.33 -1.50
N GLY A 56 7.97 5.69 -0.54
CA GLY A 56 6.91 4.83 -0.01
C GLY A 56 5.88 4.35 -1.04
N THR A 57 5.54 5.18 -2.03
CA THR A 57 4.66 4.74 -3.15
C THR A 57 5.30 3.59 -3.94
N THR A 58 6.61 3.62 -4.15
CA THR A 58 7.35 2.57 -4.86
C THR A 58 7.39 1.27 -4.06
N LEU A 59 7.57 1.36 -2.74
CA LEU A 59 7.54 0.18 -1.85
C LEU A 59 6.18 -0.50 -1.89
N LEU A 60 5.10 0.28 -1.77
CA LEU A 60 3.73 -0.24 -1.84
C LEU A 60 3.45 -0.89 -3.21
N GLN A 61 3.88 -0.24 -4.30
CA GLN A 61 3.74 -0.77 -5.65
C GLN A 61 4.48 -2.10 -5.84
N ARG A 62 5.73 -2.18 -5.40
CA ARG A 62 6.54 -3.40 -5.49
C ARG A 62 5.96 -4.54 -4.68
N TRP A 63 5.46 -4.24 -3.47
CA TRP A 63 4.85 -5.24 -2.62
C TRP A 63 3.56 -5.79 -3.25
N VAL A 64 2.70 -4.92 -3.77
CA VAL A 64 1.49 -5.35 -4.49
C VAL A 64 1.87 -6.21 -5.69
N ASP A 65 2.81 -5.76 -6.52
CA ASP A 65 3.25 -6.48 -7.72
C ASP A 65 3.84 -7.88 -7.41
N ALA A 66 4.70 -7.96 -6.40
CA ALA A 66 5.32 -9.20 -5.94
C ALA A 66 4.30 -10.24 -5.43
N HIS A 67 3.14 -9.80 -4.97
CA HIS A 67 2.14 -10.67 -4.33
C HIS A 67 0.84 -10.82 -5.13
N GLN A 68 0.55 -9.95 -6.11
CA GLN A 68 -0.59 -10.08 -7.03
C GLN A 68 -0.39 -11.17 -8.10
N GLY A 69 0.79 -11.79 -8.16
CA GLY A 69 1.11 -12.79 -9.18
C GLY A 69 1.35 -12.17 -10.55
N ARG A 70 1.67 -10.86 -10.61
CA ARG A 70 2.03 -10.17 -11.85
C ARG A 70 3.51 -10.35 -12.18
N THR A 71 4.00 -11.59 -12.10
CA THR A 71 5.25 -11.98 -12.76
C THR A 71 4.98 -12.12 -14.25
N THR A 72 5.11 -11.01 -14.98
CA THR A 72 5.58 -10.85 -16.38
C THR A 72 5.20 -9.47 -16.89
#